data_AF-A0A931V7C1-F1
#
_entry.id   AF-A0A931V7C1-F1
#
_cell.length_a   1.000
_cell.length_b   1.000
_cell.length_c   1.000
_cell.angle_alpha   90.00
_cell.angle_beta   90.00
_cell.angle_gamma   90.00
#
_symmetry.space_group_name_H-M   'P 1'
#
loop_
_entity.id
_entity.type
_entity.pdbx_description
1 polymer ?
#
loop_
_entity_poly.entity_id
_entity_poly.type
_entity_poly.pdbx_seq_one_letter_code
_entity_poly.pdbx_strand_id
1 'polypeptide(L)'
;MKYRTIFTPEAGSWNVEVPDVAGCVTWGRSLSEARRNAREAIAAIAASEGRDAEHVEARAELVEELALPARTRHAVDKARAARRAAAEAERLALETTSAAVAGLTRAGLSTRDVGELLGLSHQRVQQLKSAAGKLVGAGKLRAKKSLTSR
;
A
#
# COMPACT_ATOMS: atom_id res chain seq x y z
N MET A 1 -6.79 -11.77 17.97
CA MET A 1 -6.27 -13.16 17.84
C MET A 1 -6.05 -13.43 16.37
N LYS A 2 -4.99 -14.17 16.01
CA LYS A 2 -4.70 -14.52 14.61
C LYS A 2 -5.36 -15.85 14.26
N TYR A 3 -6.02 -15.91 13.11
CA TYR A 3 -6.68 -17.10 12.59
C TYR A 3 -6.12 -17.41 11.21
N ARG A 4 -5.60 -18.62 11.02
CA ARG A 4 -5.27 -19.10 9.68
C ARG A 4 -6.56 -19.26 8.88
N THR A 5 -6.56 -18.74 7.66
CA THR A 5 -7.73 -18.79 6.78
C THR A 5 -7.31 -19.24 5.38
N ILE A 6 -7.97 -20.25 4.86
CA ILE A 6 -7.67 -20.82 3.54
C ILE A 6 -8.78 -20.40 2.58
N PHE A 7 -8.45 -19.58 1.60
CA PHE A 7 -9.35 -19.09 0.57
C PHE A 7 -9.20 -19.91 -0.70
N THR A 8 -10.23 -20.68 -1.04
CA THR A 8 -10.25 -21.53 -2.24
C THR A 8 -11.22 -20.93 -3.27
N PRO A 9 -10.76 -20.61 -4.50
CA PRO A 9 -11.66 -20.14 -5.53
C PRO A 9 -12.54 -21.29 -6.03
N GLU A 10 -13.86 -21.09 -6.07
CA GLU A 10 -14.82 -22.05 -6.59
C GLU A 10 -15.89 -21.35 -7.42
N ALA A 11 -16.00 -21.70 -8.71
CA ALA A 11 -17.07 -21.27 -9.63
C ALA A 11 -17.40 -19.75 -9.60
N GLY A 12 -16.38 -18.89 -9.49
CA GLY A 12 -16.56 -17.42 -9.43
C GLY A 12 -16.81 -16.86 -8.03
N SER A 13 -16.67 -17.69 -7.00
CA SER A 13 -16.73 -17.33 -5.59
C SER A 13 -15.48 -17.80 -4.84
N TRP A 14 -15.42 -17.51 -3.54
CA TRP A 14 -14.35 -17.90 -2.65
C TRP A 14 -14.92 -18.63 -1.45
N ASN A 15 -14.56 -19.89 -1.27
CA ASN A 15 -14.77 -20.59 -0.01
C ASN A 15 -13.66 -20.24 0.95
N VAL A 16 -13.99 -20.18 2.23
CA VAL A 16 -13.06 -19.92 3.31
C VAL A 16 -13.19 -20.99 4.37
N GLU A 17 -12.07 -21.61 4.70
CA GLU A 17 -11.94 -22.48 5.86
C GLU A 17 -11.07 -21.78 6.90
N VAL A 18 -11.43 -21.89 8.18
CA VAL A 18 -10.64 -21.39 9.31
C VAL A 18 -10.20 -22.59 10.16
N PRO A 19 -9.05 -23.23 9.86
CA PRO A 19 -8.67 -24.49 10.50
C PRO A 19 -8.53 -24.42 12.02
N ASP A 20 -8.23 -23.24 12.55
CA ASP A 20 -8.08 -22.99 13.99
C ASP A 20 -9.44 -22.89 14.73
N VAL A 21 -10.55 -22.87 14.00
CA VAL A 21 -11.92 -22.77 14.54
C VAL A 21 -12.75 -23.92 13.98
N ALA A 22 -13.02 -24.92 14.81
CA ALA A 22 -13.69 -26.14 14.39
C ALA A 22 -15.06 -25.85 13.73
N GLY A 23 -15.26 -26.38 12.51
CA GLY A 23 -16.50 -26.18 11.75
C GLY A 23 -16.67 -24.80 11.12
N CYS A 24 -15.68 -23.91 11.22
CA CYS A 24 -15.77 -22.56 10.65
C CYS A 24 -15.47 -22.60 9.15
N VAL A 25 -16.53 -22.77 8.37
CA VAL A 25 -16.52 -22.69 6.90
C VAL A 25 -17.52 -21.62 6.45
N THR A 26 -17.13 -20.80 5.48
CA THR A 26 -17.99 -19.79 4.88
C THR A 26 -17.59 -19.56 3.43
N TRP A 27 -18.25 -18.62 2.75
CA TRP A 27 -17.93 -18.25 1.39
C TRP A 27 -18.30 -16.80 1.09
N GLY A 28 -17.83 -16.27 -0.04
CA GLY A 28 -18.23 -14.96 -0.55
C GLY A 28 -17.99 -14.83 -2.05
N ARG A 29 -18.69 -13.92 -2.75
CA ARG A 29 -18.55 -13.70 -4.20
C ARG A 29 -17.25 -12.95 -4.56
N SER A 30 -16.57 -12.42 -3.56
CA SER A 30 -15.29 -11.72 -3.69
C SER A 30 -14.41 -12.00 -2.48
N LEU A 31 -13.09 -11.80 -2.60
CA LEU A 31 -12.19 -11.90 -1.44
C LEU A 31 -12.59 -10.96 -0.30
N SER A 32 -13.06 -9.76 -0.60
CA SER A 32 -13.52 -8.81 0.42
C SER A 32 -14.74 -9.30 1.19
N GLU A 33 -15.71 -9.87 0.46
CA GLU A 33 -16.91 -10.46 1.06
C GLU A 33 -16.57 -11.70 1.87
N ALA A 34 -15.77 -12.59 1.30
CA ALA A 34 -15.32 -13.82 1.95
C ALA A 34 -14.56 -13.53 3.27
N ARG A 35 -13.72 -12.49 3.31
CA ARG A 35 -13.05 -12.04 4.56
C ARG A 35 -14.02 -11.52 5.61
N ARG A 36 -15.02 -10.75 5.19
CA ARG A 36 -16.04 -10.23 6.11
C ARG A 36 -16.83 -11.39 6.70
N ASN A 37 -17.34 -12.26 5.84
CA ASN A 37 -18.09 -13.45 6.24
C ASN A 37 -17.24 -14.40 7.11
N ALA A 38 -15.91 -14.48 6.90
CA ALA A 38 -15.02 -15.26 7.76
C ALA A 38 -14.93 -14.68 9.19
N ARG A 39 -14.85 -13.35 9.33
CA ARG A 39 -14.88 -12.69 10.65
C ARG A 39 -16.22 -12.89 11.35
N GLU A 40 -17.32 -12.73 10.62
CA GLU A 40 -18.68 -12.98 11.14
C GLU A 40 -18.83 -14.44 11.60
N ALA A 41 -18.36 -15.42 10.82
CA ALA A 41 -18.42 -16.83 11.18
C ALA A 41 -17.58 -17.17 12.42
N ILE A 42 -16.34 -16.64 12.51
CA ILE A 42 -15.49 -16.79 13.70
C ILE A 42 -16.18 -16.22 14.93
N ALA A 43 -16.77 -15.03 14.82
CA ALA A 43 -17.48 -14.36 15.91
C ALA A 43 -18.74 -15.12 16.34
N ALA A 44 -19.52 -15.64 15.38
CA ALA A 44 -20.72 -16.44 15.66
C ALA A 44 -20.38 -17.74 16.41
N ILE A 45 -19.30 -18.43 16.04
CA ILE A 45 -18.83 -19.62 16.77
C ILE A 45 -18.29 -19.23 18.14
N ALA A 46 -17.54 -18.14 18.25
CA ALA A 46 -17.09 -17.65 19.55
C ALA A 46 -18.27 -17.34 20.49
N ALA A 47 -19.36 -16.78 19.95
CA ALA A 47 -20.58 -16.51 20.69
C ALA A 47 -21.22 -17.80 21.23
N SER A 48 -21.28 -18.87 20.43
CA SER A 48 -21.83 -20.16 20.86
C SER A 48 -21.00 -20.85 21.94
N GLU A 49 -19.72 -20.51 22.03
CA GLU A 49 -18.79 -20.93 23.10
C GLU A 49 -18.84 -20.00 24.34
N GLY A 50 -19.74 -19.00 24.36
CA GLY A 50 -19.88 -18.05 25.48
C GLY A 50 -18.84 -16.93 25.50
N ARG A 51 -18.12 -16.70 24.39
CA ARG A 51 -17.17 -15.59 24.25
C ARG A 51 -17.87 -14.35 23.68
N ASP A 52 -17.29 -13.18 23.93
CA ASP A 52 -17.78 -11.90 23.40
C ASP A 52 -17.57 -11.84 21.87
N ALA A 53 -18.66 -11.94 21.12
CA ALA A 53 -18.67 -11.97 19.66
C ALA A 53 -18.15 -10.66 19.04
N GLU A 54 -18.60 -9.51 19.56
CA GLU A 54 -18.21 -8.19 19.04
C GLU A 54 -16.72 -7.96 19.25
N HIS A 55 -16.20 -8.33 20.43
CA HIS A 55 -14.78 -8.28 20.71
C HIS A 55 -13.97 -9.20 19.79
N VAL A 56 -14.44 -10.42 19.54
CA VAL A 56 -13.77 -11.37 18.65
C VAL A 56 -13.76 -10.87 17.21
N GLU A 57 -14.89 -10.41 16.69
CA GLU A 57 -15.01 -9.90 15.32
C GLU A 57 -14.04 -8.72 15.09
N ALA A 58 -14.03 -7.76 16.02
CA ALA A 58 -13.21 -6.56 15.92
C ALA A 58 -11.69 -6.84 16.00
N ARG A 59 -11.29 -7.95 16.64
CA ARG A 59 -9.87 -8.29 16.87
C ARG A 59 -9.39 -9.54 16.12
N ALA A 60 -10.23 -10.12 15.27
CA ALA A 60 -9.87 -11.25 14.44
C ALA A 60 -8.93 -10.81 13.30
N GLU A 61 -7.65 -11.16 13.43
CA GLU A 61 -6.64 -10.98 12.40
C GLU A 61 -6.61 -12.22 11.50
N LEU A 62 -6.98 -12.08 10.23
CA LEU A 62 -6.97 -13.19 9.29
C LEU A 62 -5.57 -13.32 8.67
N VAL A 63 -4.95 -14.49 8.84
CA VAL A 63 -3.72 -14.88 8.16
C VAL A 63 -4.12 -15.68 6.92
N GLU A 64 -4.12 -15.02 5.77
CA GLU A 64 -4.74 -15.53 4.55
C GLU A 64 -3.80 -16.38 3.71
N GLU A 65 -4.25 -17.58 3.39
CA GLU A 65 -3.66 -18.50 2.43
C GLU A 65 -4.60 -18.65 1.24
N LEU A 66 -4.19 -18.22 0.04
CA LEU A 66 -5.00 -18.46 -1.17
C LEU A 66 -4.64 -19.83 -1.74
N ALA A 67 -5.57 -20.77 -1.77
CA ALA A 67 -5.39 -22.10 -2.36
C ALA A 67 -5.42 -22.05 -3.91
N LEU A 68 -4.44 -21.35 -4.48
CA LEU A 68 -4.25 -21.22 -5.93
C LEU A 68 -3.29 -22.29 -6.45
N PRO A 69 -3.47 -22.75 -7.71
CA PRO A 69 -2.46 -23.56 -8.38
C PRO A 69 -1.08 -22.88 -8.33
N ALA A 70 -0.02 -23.67 -8.14
CA ALA A 70 1.34 -23.15 -7.91
C ALA A 70 1.80 -22.14 -8.99
N ARG A 71 1.49 -22.41 -10.27
CA ARG A 71 1.79 -21.50 -11.38
C ARG A 71 1.06 -20.15 -11.24
N THR A 72 -0.21 -20.16 -10.87
CA THR A 72 -1.02 -18.95 -10.68
C THR A 72 -0.53 -18.15 -9.48
N ARG A 73 -0.24 -18.82 -8.35
CA ARG A 73 0.36 -18.17 -7.17
C ARG A 73 1.67 -17.47 -7.53
N HIS A 74 2.58 -18.17 -8.20
CA HIS A 74 3.85 -17.63 -8.64
C HIS A 74 3.68 -16.42 -9.58
N ALA A 75 2.73 -16.48 -10.53
CA ALA A 75 2.44 -15.37 -11.43
C ALA A 75 1.94 -14.12 -10.67
N VAL A 76 1.06 -14.30 -9.69
CA VAL A 76 0.57 -13.21 -8.83
C VAL A 76 1.71 -12.60 -8.02
N ASP A 77 2.57 -13.42 -7.41
CA ASP A 77 3.69 -12.95 -6.62
C ASP A 77 4.72 -12.19 -7.47
N LYS A 78 5.03 -12.72 -8.65
CA LYS A 78 5.90 -12.05 -9.64
C LYS A 78 5.32 -10.70 -10.06
N ALA A 79 4.02 -10.63 -10.36
CA ALA A 79 3.36 -9.38 -10.73
C ALA A 79 3.38 -8.34 -9.60
N ARG A 80 3.15 -8.76 -8.35
CA ARG A 80 3.24 -7.90 -7.17
C ARG A 80 4.67 -7.39 -6.94
N ALA A 81 5.67 -8.26 -7.07
CA ALA A 81 7.07 -7.89 -6.93
C ALA A 81 7.50 -6.89 -8.01
N ALA A 82 7.14 -7.14 -9.27
CA ALA A 82 7.43 -6.23 -10.38
C ALA A 82 6.80 -4.84 -10.18
N ARG A 83 5.54 -4.77 -9.72
CA ARG A 83 4.88 -3.50 -9.41
C ARG A 83 5.57 -2.74 -8.28
N ARG A 84 6.01 -3.43 -7.21
CA ARG A 84 6.78 -2.79 -6.13
C ARG A 84 8.12 -2.26 -6.63
N ALA A 85 8.84 -3.03 -7.43
CA ALA A 85 10.10 -2.62 -8.02
C ALA A 85 9.92 -1.39 -8.95
N ALA A 86 8.85 -1.37 -9.75
CA ALA A 86 8.54 -0.22 -10.60
C ALA A 86 8.24 1.04 -9.77
N ALA A 87 7.40 0.94 -8.73
CA ALA A 87 7.09 2.07 -7.86
C ALA A 87 8.34 2.61 -7.13
N GLU A 88 9.24 1.72 -6.72
CA GLU A 88 10.52 2.10 -6.10
C GLU A 88 11.43 2.84 -7.09
N ALA A 89 11.58 2.30 -8.30
CA ALA A 89 12.37 2.91 -9.36
C ALA A 89 11.81 4.28 -9.76
N GLU A 90 10.49 4.42 -9.87
CA GLU A 90 9.82 5.70 -10.15
C GLU A 90 10.09 6.72 -9.04
N ARG A 91 10.03 6.31 -7.76
CA ARG A 91 10.33 7.19 -6.62
C ARG A 91 11.78 7.67 -6.68
N LEU A 92 12.73 6.76 -6.88
CA LEU A 92 14.15 7.08 -6.97
C LEU A 92 14.45 7.99 -8.17
N ALA A 93 13.84 7.72 -9.33
CA ALA A 93 13.98 8.55 -10.52
C ALA A 93 13.48 9.97 -10.25
N LEU A 94 12.33 10.12 -9.59
CA LEU A 94 11.79 11.43 -9.22
C LEU A 94 12.73 12.19 -8.26
N GLU A 95 13.23 11.51 -7.23
CA GLU A 95 14.12 12.10 -6.23
C GLU A 95 15.43 12.58 -6.85
N THR A 96 16.11 11.69 -7.58
CA THR A 96 17.40 11.99 -8.23
C THR A 96 17.25 13.07 -9.31
N THR A 97 16.19 13.03 -10.10
CA THR A 97 15.88 14.08 -11.09
C THR A 97 15.64 15.43 -10.41
N SER A 98 14.87 15.45 -9.32
CA SER A 98 14.60 16.68 -8.57
C SER A 98 15.88 17.26 -7.97
N ALA A 99 16.74 16.42 -7.40
CA ALA A 99 18.03 16.81 -6.86
C ALA A 99 18.95 17.38 -7.95
N ALA A 100 18.99 16.75 -9.13
CA ALA A 100 19.76 17.23 -10.27
C ALA A 100 19.26 18.59 -10.77
N VAL A 101 17.94 18.76 -10.96
CA VAL A 101 17.33 20.05 -11.34
C VAL A 101 17.70 21.15 -10.33
N ALA A 102 17.62 20.86 -9.03
CA ALA A 102 17.97 21.81 -7.98
C ALA A 102 19.47 22.13 -7.96
N GLY A 103 20.33 21.14 -8.16
CA GLY A 103 21.78 21.31 -8.26
C GLY A 103 22.18 22.20 -9.43
N LEU A 104 21.71 21.86 -10.64
CA LEU A 104 22.02 22.60 -11.86
C LEU A 104 21.44 24.02 -11.84
N THR A 105 20.23 24.21 -11.30
CA THR A 105 19.66 25.55 -11.12
C THR A 105 20.50 26.39 -10.14
N ARG A 106 20.99 25.81 -9.03
CA ARG A 106 21.87 26.52 -8.08
C ARG A 106 23.22 26.88 -8.69
N ALA A 107 23.70 26.10 -9.65
CA ALA A 107 24.89 26.41 -10.44
C ALA A 107 24.66 27.49 -11.51
N GLY A 108 23.45 28.06 -11.60
CA GLY A 108 23.13 29.19 -12.48
C GLY A 108 22.70 28.79 -13.90
N LEU A 109 22.53 27.50 -14.20
CA LEU A 109 22.11 27.06 -15.54
C LEU A 109 20.68 27.50 -15.84
N SER A 110 20.43 27.83 -17.12
CA SER A 110 19.10 28.18 -17.59
C SER A 110 18.18 26.96 -17.55
N THR A 111 16.86 27.18 -17.44
CA THR A 111 15.90 26.05 -17.48
C THR A 111 15.94 25.27 -18.79
N ARG A 112 16.45 25.89 -19.86
CA ARG A 112 16.63 25.27 -21.17
C ARG A 112 17.77 24.26 -21.13
N ASP A 113 18.94 24.68 -20.66
CA ASP A 113 20.12 23.81 -20.57
C ASP A 113 19.89 22.66 -19.57
N VAL A 114 19.21 22.94 -18.46
CA VAL A 114 18.82 21.88 -17.50
C VAL A 114 17.89 20.86 -18.15
N GLY A 115 16.93 21.31 -18.97
CA GLY A 115 16.04 20.43 -19.70
C GLY A 115 16.80 19.56 -20.70
N GLU A 116 17.72 20.15 -21.47
CA GLU A 116 18.54 19.45 -22.44
C GLU A 116 19.46 18.40 -21.78
N LEU A 117 20.17 18.76 -20.71
CA LEU A 117 21.07 17.86 -19.98
C LEU A 117 20.36 16.67 -19.35
N LEU A 118 19.12 16.86 -18.88
CA LEU A 118 18.35 15.82 -18.19
C LEU A 118 17.36 15.09 -19.10
N GLY A 119 17.28 15.45 -20.39
CA GLY A 119 16.29 14.90 -21.31
C GLY A 119 14.84 15.23 -20.92
N LEU A 120 14.62 16.39 -20.30
CA LEU A 120 13.32 16.85 -19.79
C LEU A 120 12.81 18.04 -20.59
N SER A 121 11.48 18.14 -20.68
CA SER A 121 10.86 19.37 -21.19
C SER A 121 11.05 20.54 -20.21
N HIS A 122 11.09 21.75 -20.75
CA HIS A 122 11.15 22.99 -19.97
C HIS A 122 10.04 23.07 -18.91
N GLN A 123 8.82 22.64 -19.27
CA GLN A 123 7.67 22.60 -18.35
C GLN A 123 7.94 21.67 -17.17
N ARG A 124 8.52 20.49 -17.42
CA ARG A 124 8.84 19.53 -16.35
C ARG A 124 9.89 20.07 -15.39
N VAL A 125 10.93 20.75 -15.92
CA VAL A 125 11.93 21.45 -15.10
C VAL A 125 11.28 22.51 -14.21
N GLN A 126 10.38 23.34 -14.76
CA GLN A 126 9.67 24.37 -13.98
C GLN A 126 8.77 23.78 -12.89
N GLN A 127 8.07 22.69 -13.17
CA GLN A 127 7.25 21.98 -12.18
C GLN A 127 8.09 21.46 -11.01
N LEU A 128 9.23 20.82 -11.29
CA LEU A 128 10.13 20.28 -10.27
C LEU A 128 10.77 21.40 -9.43
N LYS A 129 11.13 22.53 -10.04
CA LYS A 129 11.61 23.74 -9.32
C LYS A 129 10.53 24.28 -8.38
N SER A 130 9.29 24.37 -8.85
CA SER A 130 8.17 24.89 -8.06
C SER A 130 7.81 23.97 -6.90
N ALA A 131 7.87 22.65 -7.09
CA ALA A 131 7.64 21.67 -6.03
C ALA A 131 8.73 21.72 -4.95
N ALA A 132 10.01 21.81 -5.33
CA ALA A 132 11.11 21.97 -4.40
C ALA A 132 10.99 23.27 -3.57
N GLY A 133 10.60 24.38 -4.21
CA GLY A 133 10.36 25.66 -3.52
C GLY A 133 9.24 25.58 -2.47
N LYS A 134 8.15 24.86 -2.76
CA LYS A 134 7.03 24.66 -1.83
C LYS A 134 7.42 23.86 -0.58
N LEU A 135 8.24 22.82 -0.74
CA LEU A 135 8.72 22.00 0.39
C LEU A 135 9.65 22.80 1.33
N VAL A 136 10.55 23.61 0.77
CA VAL A 136 11.43 24.51 1.57
C VAL A 136 10.62 25.60 2.29
N GLY A 137 9.59 26.16 1.62
CA GLY A 137 8.68 27.14 2.23
C GLY A 137 7.89 26.59 3.41
N ALA A 138 7.36 25.37 3.29
CA ALA A 138 6.62 24.70 4.36
C ALA A 138 7.48 24.40 5.60
N GLY A 139 8.75 24.04 5.41
CA GLY A 139 9.71 23.84 6.49
C GLY A 139 10.02 25.13 7.28
N LYS A 140 10.20 26.25 6.58
CA LYS A 140 10.43 27.58 7.22
C LYS A 140 9.22 28.07 8.02
N LEU A 141 8.00 27.80 7.55
CA LEU A 141 6.76 28.16 8.25
C LEU A 141 6.59 27.39 9.58
N ARG A 142 6.98 26.11 9.62
CA ARG A 142 6.97 25.32 10.86
C ARG A 142 8.02 25.79 11.87
N ALA A 143 9.24 26.12 11.41
CA ALA A 143 10.31 26.62 12.28
C ALA A 143 10.03 28.01 12.88
N LYS A 144 9.36 28.91 12.14
CA LYS A 144 8.95 30.22 12.69
C LYS A 144 7.93 30.10 13.82
N LYS A 145 7.02 29.13 13.75
CA LYS A 145 5.94 28.97 14.73
C LYS A 145 6.43 28.45 16.10
N SER A 146 7.59 27.79 16.15
CA SER A 146 8.23 27.33 17.40
C SER A 146 9.09 28.39 18.08
N LEU A 147 9.43 29.49 17.38
CA LEU A 147 10.27 30.57 17.90
C LEU A 147 9.48 31.74 18.49
N THR A 148 8.17 31.82 18.25
CA THR A 148 7.27 32.89 18.75
C THR A 148 6.40 32.46 19.94
N SER A 149 6.65 31.32 20.59
CA SER A 149 5.87 30.85 21.76
C SER A 149 6.63 30.93 23.10
N ARG A 150 7.44 31.98 23.32
CA ARG A 150 8.01 32.28 24.63
C ARG A 150 7.42 33.57 25.17
#